data_AF-A0A1S2MKN3-F1
#
_entry.id   AF-A0A1S2MKN3-F1
#
_cell.length_a   1.000
_cell.length_b   1.000
_cell.length_c   1.000
_cell.angle_alpha   90.00
_cell.angle_beta   90.00
_cell.angle_gamma   90.00
#
_symmetry.space_group_name_H-M   'P 1'
#
loop_
_entity.id
_entity.type
_entity.pdbx_description
1 polymer ?
#
loop_
_entity_poly.entity_id
_entity_poly.type
_entity_poly.pdbx_seq_one_letter_code
_entity_poly.pdbx_strand_id
1 'polypeptide(L)'
;MFLLFILLVIIILLIIVAIINHRVMQQKLDTEIYAKDQLVTKISTVTRENTHLKNQMLRIDGNNDTHHHGLRKAKQDLYEILEQYKQEGKIQHYAIIATGNLAVKHPLFEFARTFDYVVISEKGIFNINVKNWKQKTFYHFTVDPTLENQPNKENTVNQTVGRYIAEQYHSQFQSSNKATYTFIERIKNNSVIFDFYNYDPYEQAAKNTKELEAKIAERLNHNIKSIGLVYFTDGSVNLIDGPTVREEYAETVSSKSSLKEIIGGTINEAEEALTKEQYDKLVARFH
;
A
#
# COMPACT_ATOMS: atom_id res chain seq x y z
N MET A 1 -61.86 48.94 41.25
CA MET A 1 -60.51 49.37 41.75
C MET A 1 -59.67 48.18 42.24
N PHE A 2 -60.18 47.30 43.10
CA PHE A 2 -59.43 46.15 43.66
C PHE A 2 -58.93 45.15 42.59
N LEU A 3 -59.78 44.83 41.60
CA LEU A 3 -59.46 43.88 40.51
C LEU A 3 -58.33 44.37 39.58
N LEU A 4 -58.25 45.69 39.33
CA LEU A 4 -57.16 46.31 38.57
C LEU A 4 -55.83 46.22 39.32
N PHE A 5 -55.87 46.35 40.64
CA PHE A 5 -54.67 46.25 41.49
C PHE A 5 -54.11 44.82 41.51
N ILE A 6 -55.00 43.81 41.61
CA ILE A 6 -54.61 42.39 41.51
C ILE A 6 -53.99 42.08 40.14
N LEU A 7 -54.59 42.58 39.06
CA LEU A 7 -54.06 42.38 37.70
C LEU A 7 -52.66 42.97 37.55
N LEU A 8 -52.43 44.17 38.10
CA LEU A 8 -51.14 44.85 38.05
C LEU A 8 -50.06 44.08 38.80
N VAL A 9 -50.38 43.52 39.97
CA VAL A 9 -49.46 42.66 40.73
C VAL A 9 -49.11 41.38 39.96
N ILE A 10 -50.10 40.74 39.31
CA ILE A 10 -49.86 39.53 38.49
C ILE A 10 -48.96 39.85 37.30
N ILE A 11 -49.16 41.00 36.64
CA ILE A 11 -48.32 41.44 35.52
C ILE A 11 -46.87 41.65 35.97
N ILE A 12 -46.65 42.31 37.11
CA ILE A 12 -45.29 42.50 37.67
C ILE A 12 -44.63 41.15 37.95
N LEU A 13 -45.38 40.20 38.54
CA LEU A 13 -44.85 38.89 38.88
C LEU A 13 -44.48 38.09 37.62
N LEU A 14 -45.30 38.17 36.57
CA LEU A 14 -45.00 37.56 35.25
C LEU A 14 -43.74 38.17 34.61
N ILE A 15 -43.56 39.49 34.70
CA ILE A 15 -42.36 40.16 34.18
C ILE A 15 -41.10 39.66 34.91
N ILE A 16 -41.16 39.53 36.24
CA ILE A 16 -40.02 39.03 37.04
C ILE A 16 -39.69 37.58 36.64
N VAL A 17 -40.69 36.71 36.53
CA VAL A 17 -40.49 35.30 36.12
C VAL A 17 -39.88 35.22 34.71
N ALA A 18 -40.34 36.05 33.78
CA ALA A 18 -39.81 36.09 32.41
C ALA A 18 -38.32 36.51 32.39
N ILE A 19 -37.93 37.51 33.18
CA ILE A 19 -36.54 37.96 33.29
C ILE A 19 -35.65 36.86 33.87
N ILE A 20 -36.11 36.16 34.91
CA ILE A 20 -35.36 35.05 35.53
C ILE A 20 -35.18 33.92 34.52
N ASN A 21 -36.24 33.52 33.82
CA ASN A 21 -36.16 32.43 32.85
C ASN A 21 -35.22 32.77 31.69
N HIS A 22 -35.25 34.03 31.20
CA HIS A 22 -34.34 34.48 30.16
C HIS A 22 -32.88 34.42 30.59
N ARG A 23 -32.57 34.85 31.83
CA ARG A 23 -31.20 34.75 32.37
C ARG A 23 -30.73 33.31 32.53
N VAL A 24 -31.59 32.42 33.03
CA VAL A 24 -31.25 30.99 33.19
C VAL A 24 -31.00 30.34 31.82
N MET A 25 -31.81 30.68 30.82
CA MET A 25 -31.64 30.15 29.46
C MET A 25 -30.36 30.66 28.79
N GLN A 26 -30.01 31.93 28.98
CA GLN A 26 -28.72 32.49 28.52
C GLN A 26 -27.54 31.78 29.18
N GLN A 27 -27.57 31.58 30.50
CA GLN A 27 -26.50 30.86 31.20
C GLN A 27 -26.32 29.43 30.70
N LYS A 28 -27.41 28.70 30.43
CA LYS A 28 -27.33 27.36 29.83
C LYS A 28 -26.71 27.40 28.45
N LEU A 29 -27.12 28.34 27.61
CA LEU A 29 -26.59 28.49 26.24
C LEU A 29 -25.09 28.79 26.25
N ASP A 30 -24.64 29.68 27.14
CA ASP A 30 -23.23 30.03 27.30
C ASP A 30 -22.40 28.82 27.77
N THR A 31 -22.94 28.01 28.69
CA THR A 31 -22.27 26.77 29.13
C THR A 31 -22.17 25.71 28.03
N GLU A 32 -23.19 25.59 27.17
CA GLU A 32 -23.16 24.65 26.04
C GLU A 32 -22.16 25.10 24.96
N ILE A 33 -22.13 26.40 24.65
CA ILE A 33 -21.15 26.97 23.72
C ILE A 33 -19.73 26.74 24.24
N TYR A 34 -19.48 27.02 25.51
CA TYR A 34 -18.18 26.78 26.14
C TYR A 34 -17.77 25.30 26.10
N ALA A 35 -18.70 24.39 26.42
CA ALA A 35 -18.44 22.95 26.36
C ALA A 35 -18.14 22.48 24.93
N LYS A 36 -18.87 22.99 23.93
CA LYS A 36 -18.64 22.70 22.51
C LYS A 36 -17.26 23.19 22.06
N ASP A 37 -16.89 24.42 22.41
CA ASP A 37 -15.58 24.98 22.03
C ASP A 37 -14.43 24.23 22.69
N GLN A 38 -14.59 23.80 23.94
CA GLN A 38 -13.61 22.91 24.59
C GLN A 38 -13.51 21.56 23.88
N LEU A 39 -14.62 20.95 23.47
CA LEU A 39 -14.61 19.69 22.74
C LEU A 39 -13.94 19.83 21.37
N VAL A 40 -14.25 20.89 20.62
CA VAL A 40 -13.61 21.17 19.32
C VAL A 40 -12.11 21.42 19.48
N THR A 41 -11.71 22.16 20.52
CA THR A 41 -10.30 22.41 20.85
C THR A 41 -9.59 21.11 21.22
N LYS A 42 -10.23 20.26 22.03
CA LYS A 42 -9.66 18.97 22.43
C LYS A 42 -9.54 18.02 21.24
N ILE A 43 -10.56 17.94 20.38
CA ILE A 43 -10.54 17.14 19.15
C ILE A 43 -9.43 17.62 18.23
N SER A 44 -9.35 18.92 17.94
CA SER A 44 -8.29 19.48 17.08
C SER A 44 -6.89 19.27 17.67
N THR A 45 -6.73 19.37 18.99
CA THR A 45 -5.47 19.06 19.69
C THR A 45 -5.11 17.58 19.53
N VAL A 46 -6.05 16.66 19.78
CA VAL A 46 -5.83 15.22 19.61
C VAL A 46 -5.56 14.85 18.15
N THR A 47 -6.26 15.46 17.20
CA THR A 47 -6.01 15.25 15.76
C THR A 47 -4.61 15.75 15.39
N ARG A 48 -4.21 16.92 15.90
CA ARG A 48 -2.87 17.48 15.68
C ARG A 48 -1.78 16.63 16.34
N GLU A 49 -1.99 16.13 17.54
CA GLU A 49 -1.08 15.22 18.24
C GLU A 49 -0.97 13.88 17.50
N ASN A 50 -2.08 13.27 17.07
CA ASN A 50 -2.05 12.08 16.23
C ASN A 50 -1.32 12.33 14.91
N THR A 51 -1.57 13.46 14.27
CA THR A 51 -0.86 13.83 13.02
C THR A 51 0.63 14.04 13.30
N HIS A 52 0.98 14.67 14.41
CA HIS A 52 2.36 14.89 14.82
C HIS A 52 3.08 13.58 15.18
N LEU A 53 2.44 12.68 15.93
CA LEU A 53 2.95 11.35 16.26
C LEU A 53 3.11 10.50 15.00
N LYS A 54 2.12 10.49 14.11
CA LYS A 54 2.22 9.86 12.79
C LYS A 54 3.40 10.44 12.01
N ASN A 55 3.56 11.76 11.99
CA ASN A 55 4.68 12.41 11.33
C ASN A 55 6.02 12.17 12.02
N GLN A 56 6.08 11.99 13.34
CA GLN A 56 7.28 11.58 14.07
C GLN A 56 7.63 10.12 13.76
N MET A 57 6.65 9.22 13.70
CA MET A 57 6.84 7.85 13.21
C MET A 57 7.33 7.79 11.76
N LEU A 58 6.96 8.80 10.94
CA LEU A 58 7.44 8.95 9.56
C LEU A 58 8.77 9.72 9.44
N ARG A 59 9.18 10.49 10.47
CA ARG A 59 10.40 11.32 10.50
C ARG A 59 11.59 10.64 11.18
N ILE A 60 11.37 9.72 12.09
CA ILE A 60 12.40 8.78 12.52
C ILE A 60 12.74 7.97 11.26
N ASP A 61 14.03 7.85 10.92
CA ASP A 61 14.59 7.08 9.80
C ASP A 61 14.19 5.59 9.84
N GLY A 62 12.90 5.31 9.72
CA GLY A 62 12.32 3.98 9.62
C GLY A 62 12.55 3.38 8.24
N ASN A 63 13.49 3.87 7.45
CA ASN A 63 13.78 3.25 6.15
C ASN A 63 14.76 2.08 6.29
N ASN A 64 15.68 2.07 7.27
CA ASN A 64 16.62 0.96 7.42
C ASN A 64 16.10 -0.12 8.39
N ASP A 65 15.81 0.21 9.64
CA ASP A 65 15.38 -0.80 10.63
C ASP A 65 14.06 -1.47 10.27
N THR A 66 13.16 -0.70 9.64
CA THR A 66 11.83 -1.15 9.24
C THR A 66 11.86 -1.91 7.91
N HIS A 67 12.82 -1.62 7.02
CA HIS A 67 13.09 -2.45 5.84
C HIS A 67 13.72 -3.78 6.25
N HIS A 68 14.73 -3.80 7.12
CA HIS A 68 15.31 -5.04 7.65
C HIS A 68 14.30 -5.89 8.43
N HIS A 69 13.40 -5.25 9.18
CA HIS A 69 12.27 -5.95 9.79
C HIS A 69 11.32 -6.55 8.74
N GLY A 70 10.95 -5.78 7.71
CA GLY A 70 10.11 -6.24 6.61
C GLY A 70 10.72 -7.44 5.88
N LEU A 71 12.02 -7.38 5.56
CA LEU A 71 12.76 -8.49 4.94
C LEU A 71 12.73 -9.76 5.80
N ARG A 72 13.02 -9.64 7.11
CA ARG A 72 12.98 -10.79 8.04
C ARG A 72 11.58 -11.39 8.13
N LYS A 73 10.56 -10.54 8.22
CA LYS A 73 9.16 -10.98 8.25
C LYS A 73 8.76 -11.67 6.94
N ALA A 74 9.13 -11.10 5.79
CA ALA A 74 8.89 -11.73 4.49
C ALA A 74 9.51 -13.11 4.40
N LYS A 75 10.78 -13.25 4.81
CA LYS A 75 11.46 -14.54 4.83
C LYS A 75 10.75 -15.54 5.74
N GLN A 76 10.30 -15.11 6.91
CA GLN A 76 9.52 -15.96 7.83
C GLN A 76 8.19 -16.39 7.21
N ASP A 77 7.44 -15.46 6.63
CA ASP A 77 6.15 -15.75 5.98
C ASP A 77 6.33 -16.75 4.83
N LEU A 78 7.34 -16.54 3.98
CA LEU A 78 7.69 -17.45 2.88
C LEU A 78 8.07 -18.84 3.41
N TYR A 79 8.90 -18.92 4.45
CA TYR A 79 9.28 -20.19 5.05
C TYR A 79 8.05 -20.94 5.59
N GLU A 80 7.20 -20.28 6.36
CA GLU A 80 5.99 -20.90 6.91
C GLU A 80 5.02 -21.38 5.81
N ILE A 81 4.86 -20.60 4.73
CA ILE A 81 4.01 -20.97 3.59
C ILE A 81 4.58 -22.18 2.83
N LEU A 82 5.87 -22.14 2.48
CA LEU A 82 6.51 -23.20 1.70
C LEU A 82 6.66 -24.49 2.51
N GLU A 83 6.98 -24.39 3.80
CA GLU A 83 7.06 -25.53 4.69
C GLU A 83 5.69 -26.20 4.86
N GLN A 84 4.62 -25.41 4.96
CA GLN A 84 3.26 -25.95 4.93
C GLN A 84 2.99 -26.71 3.62
N TYR A 85 3.31 -26.14 2.46
CA TYR A 85 3.11 -26.82 1.18
C TYR A 85 3.96 -28.08 1.02
N LYS A 86 5.14 -28.11 1.62
CA LYS A 86 6.00 -29.29 1.68
C LYS A 86 5.40 -30.38 2.57
N GLN A 87 4.91 -30.03 3.75
CA GLN A 87 4.25 -30.96 4.67
C GLN A 87 2.94 -31.53 4.09
N GLU A 88 2.21 -30.73 3.32
CA GLU A 88 1.03 -31.15 2.57
C GLU A 88 1.36 -32.02 1.33
N GLY A 89 2.64 -32.24 1.03
CA GLY A 89 3.10 -33.01 -0.13
C GLY A 89 2.85 -32.33 -1.48
N LYS A 90 2.51 -31.03 -1.48
CA LYS A 90 2.28 -30.26 -2.72
C LYS A 90 3.58 -29.88 -3.41
N ILE A 91 4.65 -29.70 -2.63
CA ILE A 91 6.02 -29.56 -3.12
C ILE A 91 6.97 -30.50 -2.38
N GLN A 92 8.11 -30.82 -2.98
CA GLN A 92 9.16 -31.65 -2.38
C GLN A 92 10.36 -30.82 -1.93
N HIS A 93 10.77 -29.84 -2.73
CA HIS A 93 11.98 -29.06 -2.50
C HIS A 93 11.71 -27.56 -2.68
N TYR A 94 12.32 -26.74 -1.83
CA TYR A 94 12.32 -25.30 -2.04
C TYR A 94 13.59 -24.66 -1.49
N ALA A 95 13.97 -23.55 -2.10
CA ALA A 95 15.06 -22.68 -1.65
C ALA A 95 14.57 -21.23 -1.61
N ILE A 96 14.92 -20.52 -0.55
CA ILE A 96 14.69 -19.06 -0.43
C ILE A 96 16.06 -18.40 -0.52
N ILE A 97 16.32 -17.72 -1.64
CA ILE A 97 17.63 -17.15 -1.93
C ILE A 97 17.56 -15.63 -1.79
N ALA A 98 18.40 -15.07 -0.93
CA ALA A 98 18.55 -13.61 -0.82
C ALA A 98 19.42 -13.08 -1.96
N THR A 99 18.87 -12.19 -2.78
CA THR A 99 19.54 -11.65 -3.98
C THR A 99 20.65 -10.67 -3.64
N GLY A 100 20.65 -10.08 -2.44
CA GLY A 100 21.69 -9.17 -1.97
C GLY A 100 23.10 -9.78 -1.93
N ASN A 101 23.21 -11.11 -1.93
CA ASN A 101 24.48 -11.83 -1.97
C ASN A 101 24.91 -12.25 -3.38
N LEU A 102 24.10 -11.96 -4.40
CA LEU A 102 24.37 -12.38 -5.77
C LEU A 102 25.53 -11.56 -6.35
N ALA A 103 26.53 -12.24 -6.92
CA ALA A 103 27.68 -11.56 -7.50
C ALA A 103 27.28 -10.67 -8.70
N VAL A 104 27.86 -9.47 -8.79
CA VAL A 104 27.58 -8.50 -9.88
C VAL A 104 27.82 -9.09 -11.27
N LYS A 105 28.78 -10.02 -11.40
CA LYS A 105 29.11 -10.70 -12.66
C LYS A 105 28.13 -11.83 -13.01
N HIS A 106 27.17 -12.15 -12.13
CA HIS A 106 26.24 -13.24 -12.34
C HIS A 106 25.31 -12.91 -13.54
N PRO A 107 25.07 -13.84 -14.48
CA PRO A 107 24.28 -13.55 -15.69
C PRO A 107 22.82 -13.13 -15.47
N LEU A 108 22.28 -13.42 -14.28
CA LEU A 108 20.94 -13.02 -13.85
C LEU A 108 20.94 -11.77 -12.94
N PHE A 109 22.12 -11.22 -12.60
CA PHE A 109 22.27 -10.17 -11.59
C PHE A 109 21.41 -8.93 -11.88
N GLU A 110 21.46 -8.43 -13.12
CA GLU A 110 20.74 -7.22 -13.54
C GLU A 110 19.24 -7.27 -13.23
N PHE A 111 18.63 -8.44 -13.39
CA PHE A 111 17.20 -8.65 -13.21
C PHE A 111 16.87 -9.10 -11.79
N ALA A 112 17.67 -10.04 -11.24
CA ALA A 112 17.46 -10.60 -9.92
C ALA A 112 17.63 -9.56 -8.79
N ARG A 113 18.54 -8.58 -8.94
CA ARG A 113 18.81 -7.55 -7.93
C ARG A 113 17.61 -6.64 -7.60
N THR A 114 16.57 -6.67 -8.44
CA THR A 114 15.33 -5.90 -8.23
C THR A 114 14.46 -6.51 -7.14
N PHE A 115 14.61 -7.81 -6.92
CA PHE A 115 13.90 -8.57 -5.90
C PHE A 115 14.80 -8.70 -4.69
N ASP A 116 14.22 -8.83 -3.49
CA ASP A 116 14.96 -9.11 -2.26
C ASP A 116 15.17 -10.61 -2.06
N TYR A 117 14.20 -11.42 -2.48
CA TYR A 117 14.27 -12.87 -2.46
C TYR A 117 13.88 -13.47 -3.80
N VAL A 118 14.55 -14.54 -4.20
CA VAL A 118 14.09 -15.46 -5.24
C VAL A 118 13.79 -16.79 -4.56
N VAL A 119 12.53 -17.19 -4.61
CA VAL A 119 12.07 -18.49 -4.12
C VAL A 119 12.00 -19.44 -5.30
N ILE A 120 12.63 -20.59 -5.15
CA ILE A 120 12.66 -21.64 -6.17
C ILE A 120 12.03 -22.87 -5.55
N SER A 121 10.96 -23.38 -6.14
CA SER A 121 10.46 -24.73 -5.89
C SER A 121 10.55 -25.56 -7.17
N GLU A 122 10.28 -26.86 -7.09
CA GLU A 122 10.21 -27.64 -8.31
C GLU A 122 9.00 -27.29 -9.20
N LYS A 123 8.04 -26.49 -8.72
CA LYS A 123 6.80 -26.14 -9.45
C LYS A 123 6.66 -24.68 -9.83
N GLY A 124 7.55 -23.80 -9.35
CA GLY A 124 7.48 -22.39 -9.68
C GLY A 124 8.65 -21.58 -9.14
N ILE A 125 8.84 -20.41 -9.72
CA ILE A 125 9.82 -19.41 -9.27
C ILE A 125 9.08 -18.15 -8.83
N PHE A 126 9.30 -17.71 -7.60
CA PHE A 126 8.65 -16.52 -7.05
C PHE A 126 9.70 -15.46 -6.72
N ASN A 127 9.66 -14.35 -7.47
CA ASN A 127 10.60 -13.25 -7.33
C ASN A 127 9.99 -12.18 -6.41
N ILE A 128 10.45 -12.09 -5.17
CA ILE A 128 9.81 -11.30 -4.11
C ILE A 128 10.51 -9.95 -3.94
N ASN A 129 9.78 -8.86 -4.16
CA ASN A 129 10.19 -7.49 -3.92
C ASN A 129 9.44 -6.95 -2.70
N VAL A 130 10.11 -6.84 -1.57
CA VAL A 130 9.54 -6.45 -0.27
C VAL A 130 9.45 -4.94 -0.17
N LYS A 131 8.22 -4.45 0.05
CA LYS A 131 7.92 -3.04 0.28
C LYS A 131 7.36 -2.81 1.68
N ASN A 132 7.57 -1.61 2.19
CA ASN A 132 7.09 -1.16 3.49
C ASN A 132 6.69 0.32 3.34
N TRP A 133 5.46 0.54 2.86
CA TRP A 133 4.94 1.87 2.56
C TRP A 133 3.79 2.18 3.51
N LYS A 134 4.12 2.76 4.66
CA LYS A 134 3.17 3.19 5.70
C LYS A 134 2.39 4.45 5.33
N GLN A 135 2.27 4.75 4.03
CA GLN A 135 1.74 5.99 3.50
C GLN A 135 0.66 5.68 2.46
N LYS A 136 -0.30 6.60 2.31
CA LYS A 136 -1.28 6.52 1.23
C LYS A 136 -0.52 6.57 -0.09
N THR A 137 -0.56 5.48 -0.82
CA THR A 137 0.25 5.28 -2.02
C THR A 137 -0.65 5.18 -3.22
N PHE A 138 -0.41 6.03 -4.21
CA PHE A 138 -1.01 5.96 -5.52
C PHE A 138 -0.13 5.05 -6.36
N TYR A 139 -0.67 3.89 -6.71
CA TYR A 139 0.11 2.79 -7.27
C TYR A 139 -0.26 2.56 -8.72
N HIS A 140 0.76 2.52 -9.57
CA HIS A 140 0.65 2.13 -10.97
C HIS A 140 -0.34 3.00 -11.78
N PHE A 141 -0.14 4.33 -11.76
CA PHE A 141 -0.94 5.29 -12.55
C PHE A 141 -0.26 5.58 -13.88
N THR A 142 -0.77 5.00 -14.96
CA THR A 142 -0.32 5.28 -16.32
C THR A 142 -0.99 6.54 -16.87
N VAL A 143 -0.16 7.49 -17.30
CA VAL A 143 -0.60 8.66 -18.07
C VAL A 143 -0.65 8.25 -19.53
N ASP A 144 -1.87 8.09 -20.06
CA ASP A 144 -2.12 7.76 -21.46
C ASP A 144 -3.09 8.79 -22.06
N PRO A 145 -2.64 9.62 -23.03
CA PRO A 145 -3.50 10.61 -23.68
C PRO A 145 -4.67 9.98 -24.45
N THR A 146 -4.62 8.67 -24.74
CA THR A 146 -5.73 7.94 -25.39
C THR A 146 -6.78 7.42 -24.40
N LEU A 147 -6.47 7.35 -23.09
CA LEU A 147 -7.40 6.94 -22.03
C LEU A 147 -8.25 8.09 -21.47
N GLU A 148 -7.98 9.34 -21.84
CA GLU A 148 -8.78 10.53 -21.46
C GLU A 148 -10.26 10.42 -21.88
N ASN A 149 -10.59 9.55 -22.84
CA ASN A 149 -11.91 9.43 -23.45
C ASN A 149 -12.70 8.16 -23.08
N GLN A 150 -12.34 7.43 -22.02
CA GLN A 150 -13.15 6.29 -21.56
C GLN A 150 -14.13 6.71 -20.43
N PRO A 151 -15.41 7.00 -20.71
CA PRO A 151 -16.35 7.57 -19.73
C PRO A 151 -16.95 6.53 -18.78
N ASN A 152 -16.55 5.25 -18.89
CA ASN A 152 -17.30 4.12 -18.34
C ASN A 152 -16.59 3.30 -17.26
N LYS A 153 -15.56 3.84 -16.60
CA LYS A 153 -15.08 3.25 -15.33
C LYS A 153 -15.54 4.14 -14.17
N GLU A 154 -16.35 3.60 -13.27
CA GLU A 154 -16.63 4.22 -11.97
C GLU A 154 -15.32 4.35 -11.19
N ASN A 155 -14.60 5.45 -11.42
CA ASN A 155 -13.37 5.73 -10.72
C ASN A 155 -13.71 6.30 -9.35
N THR A 156 -13.07 5.77 -8.31
CA THR A 156 -13.15 6.37 -6.99
C THR A 156 -12.57 7.79 -7.01
N VAL A 157 -12.98 8.65 -6.08
CA VAL A 157 -12.41 10.01 -5.93
C VAL A 157 -10.88 9.96 -5.85
N ASN A 158 -10.35 8.96 -5.14
CA ASN A 158 -8.91 8.73 -5.02
C ASN A 158 -8.24 8.40 -6.35
N GLN A 159 -8.87 7.60 -7.22
CA GLN A 159 -8.33 7.31 -8.56
C GLN A 159 -8.36 8.53 -9.47
N THR A 160 -9.39 9.38 -9.38
CA THR A 160 -9.44 10.65 -10.10
C THR A 160 -8.32 11.58 -9.64
N VAL A 161 -8.12 11.73 -8.32
CA VAL A 161 -7.01 12.52 -7.77
C VAL A 161 -5.66 11.95 -8.20
N GLY A 162 -5.48 10.63 -8.12
CA GLY A 162 -4.23 9.97 -8.48
C GLY A 162 -3.83 10.23 -9.93
N ARG A 163 -4.78 10.08 -10.86
CA ARG A 163 -4.57 10.37 -12.28
C ARG A 163 -4.25 11.84 -12.53
N TYR A 164 -5.02 12.75 -11.93
CA TYR A 164 -4.75 14.18 -12.07
C TYR A 164 -3.33 14.54 -11.61
N ILE A 165 -2.90 14.04 -10.44
CA ILE A 165 -1.55 14.29 -9.92
C ILE A 165 -0.47 13.69 -10.83
N ALA A 166 -0.69 12.48 -11.35
CA ALA A 166 0.23 11.86 -12.31
C ALA A 166 0.35 12.68 -13.61
N GLU A 167 -0.76 13.17 -14.15
CA GLU A 167 -0.80 14.03 -15.35
C GLU A 167 -0.11 15.38 -15.10
N GLN A 168 -0.35 16.02 -13.95
CA GLN A 168 0.31 17.27 -13.59
C GLN A 168 1.82 17.09 -13.43
N TYR A 169 2.27 15.96 -12.88
CA TYR A 169 3.70 15.65 -12.80
C TYR A 169 4.28 15.38 -14.19
N HIS A 170 3.62 14.55 -14.99
CA HIS A 170 4.06 14.21 -16.34
C HIS A 170 4.19 15.43 -17.25
N SER A 171 3.22 16.35 -17.20
CA SER A 171 3.20 17.55 -18.05
C SER A 171 4.37 18.51 -17.80
N GLN A 172 4.97 18.50 -16.61
CA GLN A 172 6.17 19.31 -16.31
C GLN A 172 7.37 18.94 -17.20
N PHE A 173 7.42 17.70 -17.70
CA PHE A 173 8.50 17.22 -18.55
C PHE A 173 8.21 17.38 -20.05
N GLN A 174 7.02 17.86 -20.42
CA GLN A 174 6.59 18.05 -21.82
C GLN A 174 6.80 16.80 -22.70
N SER A 175 6.69 15.61 -22.11
CA SER A 175 6.86 14.33 -22.79
C SER A 175 5.56 13.90 -23.45
N SER A 176 5.64 13.35 -24.67
CA SER A 176 4.53 12.65 -25.32
C SER A 176 4.52 11.15 -25.01
N ASN A 177 5.58 10.63 -24.37
CA ASN A 177 5.70 9.22 -24.05
C ASN A 177 4.80 8.84 -22.88
N LYS A 178 4.07 7.74 -23.03
CA LYS A 178 3.32 7.13 -21.93
C LYS A 178 4.29 6.75 -20.81
N ALA A 179 3.92 7.09 -19.58
CA ALA A 179 4.71 6.78 -18.41
C ALA A 179 3.78 6.34 -17.27
N THR A 180 4.25 5.36 -16.50
CA THR A 180 3.56 4.86 -15.32
C THR A 180 4.24 5.41 -14.07
N TYR A 181 3.42 5.92 -13.15
CA TYR A 181 3.89 6.54 -11.93
C TYR A 181 3.33 5.84 -10.71
N THR A 182 4.22 5.57 -9.75
CA THR A 182 3.86 5.29 -8.37
C THR A 182 4.38 6.41 -7.49
N PHE A 183 3.54 6.90 -6.58
CA PHE A 183 3.88 8.02 -5.70
C PHE A 183 3.12 7.96 -4.39
N ILE A 184 3.64 8.64 -3.37
CA ILE A 184 3.08 8.66 -2.01
C ILE A 184 2.60 10.05 -1.62
N GLU A 185 1.51 10.10 -0.86
CA GLU A 185 1.00 11.34 -0.27
C GLU A 185 1.58 11.52 1.13
N ARG A 186 2.24 12.67 1.34
CA ARG A 186 2.75 13.11 2.63
C ARG A 186 2.06 14.38 3.10
N ILE A 187 1.33 14.26 4.20
CA ILE A 187 0.63 15.38 4.84
C ILE A 187 1.58 16.06 5.83
N LYS A 188 1.92 17.33 5.56
CA LYS A 188 2.59 18.23 6.50
C LYS A 188 1.57 19.21 7.08
N ASN A 189 1.93 19.91 8.15
CA ASN A 189 1.02 20.79 8.91
C ASN A 189 0.19 21.76 8.03
N ASN A 190 0.78 22.28 6.94
CA ASN A 190 0.15 23.27 6.07
C ASN A 190 0.27 22.93 4.56
N SER A 191 0.69 21.71 4.21
CA SER A 191 0.90 21.33 2.80
C SER A 191 0.76 19.83 2.59
N VAL A 192 0.28 19.44 1.42
CA VAL A 192 0.34 18.05 0.94
C VAL A 192 1.46 17.96 -0.10
N ILE A 193 2.34 16.98 0.06
CA ILE A 193 3.44 16.72 -0.87
C ILE A 193 3.24 15.34 -1.47
N PHE A 194 3.41 15.23 -2.79
CA PHE A 194 3.41 13.97 -3.51
C PHE A 194 4.85 13.62 -3.90
N ASP A 195 5.39 12.56 -3.32
CA ASP A 195 6.74 12.10 -3.62
C ASP A 195 6.67 10.95 -4.64
N PHE A 196 7.22 11.16 -5.83
CA PHE A 196 7.24 10.17 -6.90
C PHE A 196 8.43 9.23 -6.76
N TYR A 197 8.20 7.93 -6.96
CA TYR A 197 9.30 6.97 -7.09
C TYR A 197 9.95 7.08 -8.47
N ASN A 198 11.24 6.78 -8.53
CA ASN A 198 12.02 6.79 -9.77
C ASN A 198 11.53 5.74 -10.79
N TYR A 199 10.88 4.69 -10.30
CA TYR A 199 10.35 3.60 -11.11
C TYR A 199 9.09 3.04 -10.46
N ASP A 200 8.19 2.52 -11.29
CA ASP A 200 7.01 1.80 -10.86
C ASP A 200 7.40 0.36 -10.43
N PRO A 201 7.22 -0.02 -9.14
CA PRO A 201 7.71 -1.31 -8.67
C PRO A 201 6.97 -2.51 -9.25
N TYR A 202 5.72 -2.30 -9.70
CA TYR A 202 4.94 -3.33 -10.38
C TYR A 202 5.49 -3.61 -11.78
N GLU A 203 5.61 -2.57 -12.62
CA GLU A 203 6.16 -2.67 -13.98
C GLU A 203 7.59 -3.22 -13.96
N GLN A 204 8.41 -2.76 -13.01
CA GLN A 204 9.77 -3.26 -12.86
C GLN A 204 9.80 -4.75 -12.48
N ALA A 205 8.91 -5.18 -11.58
CA ALA A 205 8.80 -6.59 -11.19
C ALA A 205 8.33 -7.45 -12.36
N ALA A 206 7.32 -7.02 -13.11
CA ALA A 206 6.78 -7.77 -14.24
C ALA A 206 7.82 -7.94 -15.35
N LYS A 207 8.47 -6.84 -15.76
CA LYS A 207 9.55 -6.86 -16.76
C LYS A 207 10.69 -7.78 -16.35
N ASN A 208 11.18 -7.65 -15.12
CA ASN A 208 12.34 -8.43 -14.67
C ASN A 208 12.00 -9.90 -14.42
N THR A 209 10.78 -10.22 -14.00
CA THR A 209 10.32 -11.61 -13.92
C THR A 209 10.29 -12.25 -15.29
N LYS A 210 9.74 -11.57 -16.29
CA LYS A 210 9.70 -12.07 -17.68
C LYS A 210 11.12 -12.35 -18.22
N GLU A 211 12.06 -11.44 -17.98
CA GLU A 211 13.46 -11.63 -18.38
C GLU A 211 14.16 -12.76 -17.62
N LEU A 212 13.86 -12.92 -16.33
CA LEU A 212 14.37 -14.05 -15.53
C LEU A 212 13.81 -15.38 -16.04
N GLU A 213 12.51 -15.47 -16.30
CA GLU A 213 11.86 -16.66 -16.83
C GLU A 213 12.50 -17.07 -18.16
N ALA A 214 12.62 -16.14 -19.11
CA ALA A 214 13.22 -16.40 -20.41
C ALA A 214 14.66 -16.92 -20.30
N LYS A 215 15.50 -16.27 -19.47
CA LYS A 215 16.89 -16.68 -19.26
C LYS A 215 17.04 -18.01 -18.53
N ILE A 216 16.12 -18.34 -17.62
CA ILE A 216 16.11 -19.62 -16.92
C ILE A 216 15.67 -20.72 -17.89
N ALA A 217 14.63 -20.49 -18.69
CA ALA A 217 14.13 -21.42 -19.68
C ALA A 217 15.18 -21.75 -20.75
N GLU A 218 15.85 -20.73 -21.33
CA GLU A 218 16.93 -20.91 -22.31
C GLU A 218 18.05 -21.81 -21.78
N ARG A 219 18.34 -21.72 -20.48
CA ARG A 219 19.48 -22.40 -19.87
C ARG A 219 19.16 -23.78 -19.28
N LEU A 220 17.91 -24.04 -18.94
CA LEU A 220 17.46 -25.32 -18.40
C LEU A 220 16.78 -26.20 -19.46
N ASN A 221 16.48 -25.66 -20.64
CA ASN A 221 15.63 -26.29 -21.65
C ASN A 221 14.29 -26.78 -21.06
N HIS A 222 13.76 -26.04 -20.10
CA HIS A 222 12.52 -26.36 -19.41
C HIS A 222 11.82 -25.07 -19.00
N ASN A 223 10.51 -24.99 -19.23
CA ASN A 223 9.74 -23.83 -18.87
C ASN A 223 9.18 -24.01 -17.45
N ILE A 224 9.48 -23.07 -16.57
CA ILE A 224 8.94 -23.04 -15.21
C ILE A 224 8.30 -21.69 -14.99
N LYS A 225 7.03 -21.69 -14.57
CA LYS A 225 6.25 -20.47 -14.33
C LYS A 225 6.97 -19.58 -13.32
N SER A 226 7.26 -18.35 -13.71
CA SER A 226 7.87 -17.35 -12.84
C SER A 226 6.91 -16.20 -12.58
N ILE A 227 6.79 -15.78 -11.31
CA ILE A 227 5.91 -14.68 -10.92
C ILE A 227 6.68 -13.68 -10.06
N GLY A 228 6.58 -12.40 -10.40
CA GLY A 228 7.05 -11.29 -9.59
C GLY A 228 6.04 -10.92 -8.52
N LEU A 229 6.44 -10.83 -7.26
CA LEU A 229 5.56 -10.49 -6.16
C LEU A 229 6.05 -9.22 -5.48
N VAL A 230 5.28 -8.15 -5.58
CA VAL A 230 5.49 -6.94 -4.78
C VAL A 230 4.80 -7.16 -3.43
N TYR A 231 5.57 -7.47 -2.39
CA TYR A 231 5.06 -7.88 -1.08
C TYR A 231 5.14 -6.77 -0.03
N PHE A 232 3.98 -6.32 0.42
CA PHE A 232 3.84 -5.37 1.53
C PHE A 232 3.67 -6.10 2.86
N THR A 233 4.79 -6.27 3.57
CA THR A 233 4.88 -7.11 4.77
C THR A 233 4.16 -6.59 6.00
N ASP A 234 3.87 -5.29 6.06
CA ASP A 234 3.31 -4.64 7.23
C ASP A 234 1.78 -4.52 7.19
N GLY A 235 1.14 -4.94 6.09
CA GLY A 235 -0.32 -4.90 5.92
C GLY A 235 -0.93 -3.50 5.97
N SER A 236 -0.12 -2.44 6.06
CA SER A 236 -0.55 -1.05 6.23
C SER A 236 -0.89 -0.37 4.90
N VAL A 237 -1.38 -1.19 3.97
CA VAL A 237 -1.45 -0.90 2.55
C VAL A 237 -2.68 -0.06 2.27
N ASN A 238 -2.53 1.27 2.32
CA ASN A 238 -3.47 2.18 1.70
C ASN A 238 -3.04 2.44 0.25
N LEU A 239 -3.07 1.37 -0.56
CA LEU A 239 -2.83 1.45 -2.00
C LEU A 239 -4.13 1.90 -2.68
N ILE A 240 -3.99 2.92 -3.51
CA ILE A 240 -4.99 3.31 -4.48
C ILE A 240 -4.46 2.80 -5.80
N ASP A 241 -5.04 1.71 -6.29
CA ASP A 241 -4.64 1.12 -7.56
C ASP A 241 -5.12 1.98 -8.73
N GLY A 242 -4.21 2.22 -9.68
CA GLY A 242 -4.52 2.81 -10.95
C GLY A 242 -5.52 1.98 -11.77
N PRO A 243 -6.24 2.60 -12.71
CA PRO A 243 -7.30 1.94 -13.49
C PRO A 243 -6.80 0.99 -14.60
N THR A 244 -5.52 0.64 -14.64
CA THR A 244 -4.88 -0.13 -15.72
C THR A 244 -5.05 -1.64 -15.55
N VAL A 245 -4.96 -2.35 -16.69
CA VAL A 245 -4.93 -3.81 -16.74
C VAL A 245 -3.58 -4.26 -16.21
N ARG A 246 -3.60 -5.13 -15.19
CA ARG A 246 -2.40 -5.71 -14.58
C ARG A 246 -1.69 -6.64 -15.57
N GLU A 247 -0.36 -6.63 -15.54
CA GLU A 247 0.50 -7.48 -16.39
C GLU A 247 0.56 -8.92 -15.85
N GLU A 248 0.65 -9.92 -16.74
CA GLU A 248 0.59 -11.35 -16.36
C GLU A 248 1.77 -11.83 -15.50
N TYR A 249 2.88 -11.10 -15.45
CA TYR A 249 4.14 -11.53 -14.80
C TYR A 249 4.36 -10.98 -13.39
N ALA A 250 3.46 -10.14 -12.87
CA ALA A 250 3.58 -9.65 -11.50
C ALA A 250 2.25 -9.52 -10.78
N GLU A 251 2.31 -9.74 -9.47
CA GLU A 251 1.20 -9.54 -8.56
C GLU A 251 1.61 -8.69 -7.36
N THR A 252 0.62 -7.98 -6.83
CA THR A 252 0.79 -7.18 -5.62
C THR A 252 0.09 -7.85 -4.45
N VAL A 253 0.85 -8.16 -3.40
CA VAL A 253 0.36 -8.89 -2.24
C VAL A 253 0.56 -8.05 -0.97
N SER A 254 -0.52 -7.88 -0.21
CA SER A 254 -0.56 -7.03 0.99
C SER A 254 -0.69 -7.81 2.29
N SER A 255 -0.79 -9.13 2.21
CA SER A 255 -0.98 -10.00 3.36
C SER A 255 -0.33 -11.36 3.14
N LYS A 256 -0.01 -12.05 4.24
CA LYS A 256 0.46 -13.43 4.21
C LYS A 256 -0.53 -14.37 3.53
N SER A 257 -1.84 -14.16 3.73
CA SER A 257 -2.88 -14.97 3.09
C SER A 257 -2.90 -14.78 1.57
N SER A 258 -2.80 -13.55 1.08
CA SER A 258 -2.72 -13.28 -0.37
C SER A 258 -1.41 -13.84 -0.96
N LEU A 259 -0.30 -13.70 -0.25
CA LEU A 259 0.98 -14.31 -0.65
C LEU A 259 0.86 -15.83 -0.77
N LYS A 260 0.22 -16.48 0.21
CA LYS A 260 -0.05 -17.91 0.20
C LYS A 260 -0.95 -18.31 -0.96
N GLU A 261 -2.01 -17.56 -1.22
CA GLU A 261 -2.95 -17.82 -2.30
C GLU A 261 -2.26 -17.82 -3.67
N ILE A 262 -1.46 -16.79 -3.98
CA ILE A 262 -0.74 -16.70 -5.25
C ILE A 262 0.30 -17.82 -5.40
N ILE A 263 1.08 -18.10 -4.34
CA ILE A 263 2.04 -19.21 -4.34
C ILE A 263 1.31 -20.56 -4.55
N GLY A 264 0.21 -20.77 -3.82
CA GLY A 264 -0.60 -21.97 -3.91
C GLY A 264 -1.25 -22.17 -5.26
N GLY A 265 -1.83 -21.10 -5.84
CA GLY A 265 -2.41 -21.12 -7.18
C GLY A 265 -1.39 -21.56 -8.22
N THR A 266 -0.20 -20.95 -8.18
CA THR A 266 0.91 -21.30 -9.08
C THR A 266 1.37 -22.75 -8.92
N ILE A 267 1.51 -23.23 -7.69
CA ILE A 267 1.90 -24.62 -7.40
C ILE A 267 0.84 -25.62 -7.88
N ASN A 268 -0.44 -25.28 -7.77
CA ASN A 268 -1.54 -26.16 -8.16
C ASN A 268 -1.77 -26.17 -9.68
N GLU A 269 -1.51 -25.05 -10.36
CA GLU A 269 -1.62 -24.90 -11.82
C GLU A 269 -0.41 -25.44 -12.58
N ALA A 270 0.70 -25.75 -11.90
CA ALA A 270 1.91 -26.26 -12.53
C ALA A 270 1.66 -27.64 -13.17
N GLU A 271 1.64 -27.68 -14.50
CA GLU A 271 1.46 -28.91 -15.30
C GLU A 271 2.68 -29.83 -15.21
N GLU A 272 3.88 -29.25 -15.11
CA GLU A 272 5.15 -29.95 -15.03
C GLU A 272 5.94 -29.50 -13.79
N ALA A 273 6.76 -30.41 -13.25
CA ALA A 273 7.66 -30.15 -12.12
C ALA A 273 9.10 -30.47 -12.50
N LEU A 274 10.03 -29.65 -12.02
CA LEU A 274 11.46 -29.89 -12.17
C LEU A 274 11.85 -31.22 -11.51
N THR A 275 12.69 -31.98 -12.21
CA THR A 275 13.41 -33.08 -11.58
C THR A 275 14.34 -32.54 -10.49
N LYS A 276 14.70 -33.39 -9.52
CA LYS A 276 15.65 -33.02 -8.46
C LYS A 276 16.98 -32.50 -9.02
N GLU A 277 17.49 -33.10 -10.08
CA GLU A 277 18.74 -32.66 -10.71
C GLU A 277 18.60 -31.26 -11.35
N GLN A 278 17.48 -30.97 -12.02
CA GLN A 278 17.21 -29.65 -12.58
C GLN A 278 17.04 -28.60 -11.48
N TYR A 279 16.32 -28.95 -10.41
CA TYR A 279 16.16 -28.09 -9.22
C TYR A 279 17.53 -27.78 -8.59
N ASP A 280 18.34 -28.79 -8.29
CA ASP A 280 19.65 -28.62 -7.66
C ASP A 280 20.59 -27.77 -8.54
N LYS A 281 20.58 -27.99 -9.86
CA LYS A 281 21.34 -27.17 -10.83
C LYS A 281 20.87 -25.72 -10.85
N LEU A 282 19.57 -25.48 -10.75
CA LEU A 282 19.02 -24.13 -10.74
C LEU A 282 19.39 -23.40 -9.45
N VAL A 283 19.20 -24.03 -8.29
CA VAL A 283 19.57 -23.46 -6.99
C VAL A 283 21.07 -23.16 -6.91
N ALA A 284 21.92 -24.09 -7.36
CA ALA A 284 23.38 -23.91 -7.34
C ALA A 284 23.86 -22.72 -8.18
N ARG A 285 23.09 -22.28 -9.18
CA ARG A 285 23.46 -21.11 -10.00
C ARG A 285 23.21 -19.78 -9.28
N PHE A 286 22.32 -19.76 -8.30
CA PHE A 286 22.05 -18.55 -7.52
C PHE A 286 22.96 -18.42 -6.29
N HIS A 287 23.83 -19.39 -6.04
CA HIS A 287 24.87 -19.39 -5.01
C HIS A 287 26.25 -19.09 -5.61
#